data_AF-A0A831YSN9-F1
#
_entry.id   AF-A0A831YSN9-F1
#
_cell.length_a   1.000
_cell.length_b   1.000
_cell.length_c   1.000
_cell.angle_alpha   90.00
_cell.angle_beta   90.00
_cell.angle_gamma   90.00
#
_symmetry.space_group_name_H-M   'P 1'
#
loop_
_entity.id
_entity.type
_entity.pdbx_description
1 polymer ?
#
loop_
_entity_poly.entity_id
_entity_poly.type
_entity_poly.pdbx_seq_one_letter_code
_entity_poly.pdbx_strand_id
1 'polypeptide(L)'
;MTTLENLTTHAWSDYELLDSGENMKLERFGKIILARPETQALWKKALPEIWEKANATFSWEGKKGSWKIKNDTPKEWGFSWQDTRLIVKLTSFKHTGIFPEQAQNWAWLKDRVHDAKNSMSRTPKVLNLFGYTGVASIVSAQAGAEVTHVDASKQSLTWAHKNADASGVGVGAKEKSSPGAEHGALGAVLSADSQKPGSIRYLLDDALSFSKRAVRRGERYDGIILDPPAFGRGAKGEVWHIEKNLPILLELLNELLNDTPDTFFLLNGYASGYAPKSFMQLVESTFKNSNLKYGELEIAEAQKTRVIPAGIYVRFARNSKSS
;
A
#
# COMPACT_ATOMS: atom_id res chain seq x y z
N MET A 1 -12.02 -22.01 -5.70
CA MET A 1 -10.76 -22.76 -5.89
C MET A 1 -9.63 -21.75 -5.97
N THR A 2 -8.49 -22.06 -5.37
CA THR A 2 -7.28 -21.23 -5.46
C THR A 2 -6.90 -21.01 -6.93
N THR A 3 -6.76 -19.75 -7.35
CA THR A 3 -6.59 -19.36 -8.75
C THR A 3 -5.37 -18.47 -8.94
N LEU A 4 -4.53 -18.80 -9.92
CA LEU A 4 -3.43 -17.96 -10.40
C LEU A 4 -3.99 -16.93 -11.40
N GLU A 5 -3.80 -15.64 -11.12
CA GLU A 5 -4.31 -14.52 -11.91
C GLU A 5 -3.37 -13.31 -11.75
N ASN A 6 -2.77 -12.83 -12.84
CA ASN A 6 -1.98 -11.61 -12.82
C ASN A 6 -2.90 -10.38 -12.86
N LEU A 7 -2.54 -9.33 -12.11
CA LEU A 7 -3.26 -8.07 -12.09
C LEU A 7 -2.48 -7.02 -12.88
N THR A 8 -2.95 -6.76 -14.10
CA THR A 8 -2.33 -5.78 -14.98
C THR A 8 -2.94 -4.40 -14.78
N THR A 9 -2.10 -3.45 -14.40
CA THR A 9 -2.44 -2.03 -14.33
C THR A 9 -2.26 -1.39 -15.70
N HIS A 10 -3.31 -0.73 -16.18
CA HIS A 10 -3.30 0.05 -17.41
C HIS A 10 -3.23 1.55 -17.11
N ALA A 11 -2.93 2.34 -18.14
CA ALA A 11 -2.93 3.79 -18.03
C ALA A 11 -4.30 4.35 -17.62
N TRP A 12 -4.28 5.45 -16.89
CA TRP A 12 -5.42 6.31 -16.63
C TRP A 12 -5.02 7.78 -16.75
N SER A 13 -5.95 8.70 -16.46
CA SER A 13 -5.74 10.14 -16.66
C SER A 13 -4.45 10.67 -16.03
N ASP A 14 -4.10 10.22 -14.83
CA ASP A 14 -2.95 10.71 -14.06
C ASP A 14 -1.77 9.74 -14.02
N TYR A 15 -1.87 8.53 -14.59
CA TYR A 15 -0.74 7.60 -14.64
C TYR A 15 -0.63 6.88 -15.97
N GLU A 16 0.60 6.73 -16.45
CA GLU A 16 0.87 5.97 -17.67
C GLU A 16 2.32 5.49 -17.69
N LEU A 17 2.52 4.22 -18.05
CA LEU A 17 3.83 3.71 -18.44
C LEU A 17 4.00 3.94 -19.95
N LEU A 18 4.88 4.87 -20.31
CA LEU A 18 5.05 5.35 -21.68
C LEU A 18 5.95 4.43 -22.51
N ASP A 19 7.09 4.02 -21.96
CA ASP A 19 8.06 3.11 -22.59
C ASP A 19 8.95 2.48 -21.52
N SER A 20 9.62 1.40 -21.87
CA SER A 20 10.57 0.71 -21.03
C SER A 20 11.63 -0.01 -21.85
N GLY A 21 12.78 -0.23 -21.22
CA GLY A 21 13.89 -0.93 -21.81
C GLY A 21 15.21 -0.43 -21.28
N GLU A 22 16.27 -1.20 -21.52
CA GLU A 22 17.63 -0.91 -21.12
C GLU A 22 17.74 -0.63 -19.61
N ASN A 23 17.04 -1.44 -18.81
CA ASN A 23 16.96 -1.35 -17.34
C ASN A 23 16.28 -0.08 -16.81
N MET A 24 15.45 0.56 -17.64
CA MET A 24 14.74 1.78 -17.27
C MET A 24 13.26 1.67 -17.64
N LYS A 25 12.44 2.49 -16.97
CA LYS A 25 11.06 2.77 -17.35
C LYS A 25 10.80 4.28 -17.40
N LEU A 26 9.92 4.68 -18.31
CA LEU A 26 9.48 6.05 -18.51
C LEU A 26 7.99 6.14 -18.16
N GLU A 27 7.67 6.90 -17.12
CA GLU A 27 6.33 6.96 -16.55
C GLU A 27 5.84 8.40 -16.48
N ARG A 28 4.55 8.62 -16.73
CA ARG A 28 3.88 9.89 -16.51
C ARG A 28 3.07 9.83 -15.22
N PHE A 29 3.24 10.82 -14.37
CA PHE A 29 2.44 11.07 -13.17
C PHE A 29 1.81 12.47 -13.30
N GLY A 30 0.53 12.54 -13.65
CA GLY A 30 -0.16 13.77 -14.03
C GLY A 30 0.46 14.35 -15.30
N LYS A 31 1.09 15.53 -15.18
CA LYS A 31 1.82 16.19 -16.28
C LYS A 31 3.32 15.92 -16.29
N ILE A 32 3.85 15.28 -15.26
CA ILE A 32 5.30 15.11 -15.05
C ILE A 32 5.72 13.73 -15.55
N ILE A 33 6.74 13.70 -16.41
CA ILE A 33 7.34 12.47 -16.93
C ILE A 33 8.63 12.17 -16.18
N LEU A 34 8.76 10.95 -15.67
CA LEU A 34 9.91 10.48 -14.90
C LEU A 34 10.56 9.28 -15.59
N ALA A 35 11.88 9.31 -15.71
CA ALA A 35 12.67 8.15 -16.11
C ALA A 35 13.31 7.52 -14.87
N ARG A 36 13.06 6.23 -14.62
CA ARG A 36 13.49 5.54 -13.40
C ARG A 36 14.09 4.16 -13.70
N PRO A 37 15.03 3.67 -12.87
CA PRO A 37 15.56 2.32 -13.02
C PRO A 37 14.51 1.22 -12.79
N GLU A 38 14.46 0.28 -13.72
CA GLU A 38 13.65 -0.94 -13.70
C GLU A 38 14.49 -2.10 -14.23
N THR A 39 15.10 -2.87 -13.32
CA THR A 39 16.09 -3.90 -13.67
C THR A 39 15.49 -5.08 -14.43
N GLN A 40 14.16 -5.19 -14.46
CA GLN A 40 13.46 -6.24 -15.21
C GLN A 40 13.17 -5.85 -16.66
N ALA A 41 13.29 -4.57 -17.02
CA ALA A 41 13.10 -4.08 -18.39
C ALA A 41 14.36 -4.31 -19.24
N LEU A 42 14.71 -5.57 -19.49
CA LEU A 42 15.96 -5.99 -20.14
C LEU A 42 16.00 -5.74 -21.65
N TRP A 43 14.83 -5.58 -22.26
CA TRP A 43 14.66 -5.35 -23.69
C TRP A 43 15.09 -3.94 -24.12
N LYS A 44 15.13 -3.68 -25.43
CA LYS A 44 15.41 -2.34 -25.97
C LYS A 44 14.22 -1.40 -25.77
N LYS A 45 14.49 -0.11 -25.64
CA LYS A 45 13.45 0.94 -25.68
C LYS A 45 12.74 0.90 -27.03
N ALA A 46 11.41 0.94 -27.02
CA ALA A 46 10.64 0.94 -28.26
C ALA A 46 10.51 2.35 -28.85
N LEU A 47 10.57 3.37 -27.99
CA LEU A 47 10.37 4.78 -28.34
C LEU A 47 11.53 5.63 -27.79
N PRO A 48 12.79 5.39 -28.22
CA PRO A 48 13.95 6.07 -27.64
C PRO A 48 13.85 7.60 -27.67
N GLU A 49 13.19 8.19 -28.66
CA GLU A 49 13.02 9.63 -28.85
C GLU A 49 12.18 10.32 -27.78
N ILE A 50 11.27 9.62 -27.09
CA ILE A 50 10.43 10.23 -26.06
C ILE A 50 11.12 10.34 -24.70
N TRP A 51 12.25 9.65 -24.49
CA TRP A 51 12.98 9.69 -23.22
C TRP A 51 13.57 11.06 -22.91
N GLU A 52 13.91 11.83 -23.94
CA GLU A 52 14.33 13.23 -23.79
C GLU A 52 13.20 14.14 -23.28
N LYS A 53 11.94 13.68 -23.25
CA LYS A 53 10.83 14.42 -22.64
C LYS A 53 10.75 14.25 -21.12
N ALA A 54 11.53 13.34 -20.52
CA ALA A 54 11.56 13.17 -19.07
C ALA A 54 11.89 14.49 -18.36
N ASN A 55 11.02 14.90 -17.45
CA ASN A 55 11.21 16.05 -16.57
C ASN A 55 12.25 15.77 -15.50
N ALA A 56 12.34 14.53 -15.01
CA ALA A 56 13.40 14.11 -14.12
C ALA A 56 13.83 12.66 -14.38
N THR A 57 15.12 12.41 -14.25
CA THR A 57 15.71 11.07 -14.39
C THR A 57 16.39 10.67 -13.09
N PHE A 58 16.05 9.50 -12.56
CA PHE A 58 16.77 8.93 -11.41
C PHE A 58 17.93 8.05 -11.89
N SER A 59 19.11 8.26 -11.31
CA SER A 59 20.30 7.46 -11.59
C SER A 59 21.09 7.16 -10.33
N TRP A 60 21.94 6.14 -10.41
CA TRP A 60 22.86 5.77 -9.34
C TRP A 60 24.27 6.26 -9.71
N GLU A 61 24.91 6.95 -8.79
CA GLU A 61 26.33 7.27 -8.81
C GLU A 61 27.01 6.47 -7.69
N GLY A 62 27.56 5.30 -8.04
CA GLY A 62 28.04 4.33 -7.08
C GLY A 62 26.90 3.82 -6.19
N LYS A 63 26.99 4.06 -4.87
CA LYS A 63 25.94 3.68 -3.89
C LYS A 63 24.90 4.79 -3.66
N LYS A 64 25.06 5.97 -4.25
CA LYS A 64 24.20 7.12 -4.02
C LYS A 64 23.25 7.32 -5.19
N GLY A 65 21.95 7.23 -4.92
CA GLY A 65 20.91 7.58 -5.89
C GLY A 65 20.62 9.07 -5.89
N SER A 66 20.31 9.65 -7.05
CA SER A 66 19.88 11.05 -7.14
C SER A 66 18.98 11.30 -8.35
N TRP A 67 18.24 12.42 -8.30
CA TRP A 67 17.42 12.89 -9.41
C TRP A 67 18.16 13.99 -10.18
N LYS A 68 18.31 13.78 -11.50
CA LYS A 68 18.63 14.85 -12.45
C LYS A 68 17.32 15.50 -12.89
N ILE A 69 17.03 16.68 -12.35
CA ILE A 69 15.77 17.39 -12.53
C ILE A 69 15.93 18.48 -13.59
N LYS A 70 15.03 18.55 -14.57
CA LYS A 70 14.95 19.65 -15.54
C LYS A 70 14.23 20.85 -14.92
N ASN A 71 14.59 22.05 -15.38
CA ASN A 71 14.02 23.32 -14.90
C ASN A 71 12.47 23.27 -14.87
N ASP A 72 11.88 23.91 -13.86
CA ASP A 72 10.43 23.99 -13.59
C ASP A 72 9.73 22.71 -13.11
N THR A 73 10.43 21.59 -12.97
CA THR A 73 9.83 20.37 -12.42
C THR A 73 9.58 20.51 -10.91
N PRO A 74 8.33 20.43 -10.43
CA PRO A 74 8.03 20.54 -9.01
C PRO A 74 8.58 19.33 -8.23
N LYS A 75 8.98 19.55 -6.98
CA LYS A 75 9.44 18.47 -6.10
C LYS A 75 8.31 17.57 -5.60
N GLU A 76 7.10 18.12 -5.51
CA GLU A 76 5.87 17.41 -5.19
C GLU A 76 4.68 17.95 -5.99
N TRP A 77 3.75 17.10 -6.40
CA TRP A 77 2.56 17.48 -7.17
C TRP A 77 1.39 16.54 -6.91
N GLY A 78 0.18 17.00 -7.27
CA GLY A 78 -1.04 16.23 -7.14
C GLY A 78 -1.13 15.09 -8.15
N PHE A 79 -1.71 13.98 -7.72
CA PHE A 79 -1.96 12.77 -8.49
C PHE A 79 -3.27 12.16 -8.03
N SER A 80 -4.09 11.69 -8.96
CA SER A 80 -5.40 11.13 -8.64
C SER A 80 -5.54 9.71 -9.16
N TRP A 81 -6.17 8.87 -8.36
CA TRP A 81 -6.72 7.60 -8.81
C TRP A 81 -8.21 7.62 -8.46
N GLN A 82 -9.07 7.71 -9.49
CA GLN A 82 -10.50 7.98 -9.31
C GLN A 82 -10.74 9.23 -8.43
N ASP A 83 -11.46 9.08 -7.32
CA ASP A 83 -11.78 10.08 -6.31
C ASP A 83 -10.71 10.19 -5.20
N THR A 84 -9.69 9.34 -5.22
CA THR A 84 -8.56 9.39 -4.27
C THR A 84 -7.50 10.37 -4.77
N ARG A 85 -7.27 11.46 -4.02
CA ARG A 85 -6.26 12.49 -4.30
C ARG A 85 -5.01 12.27 -3.46
N LEU A 86 -3.88 12.23 -4.13
CA LEU A 86 -2.58 11.82 -3.59
C LEU A 86 -1.50 12.82 -3.97
N ILE A 87 -0.36 12.73 -3.29
CA ILE A 87 0.80 13.57 -3.55
C ILE A 87 1.96 12.68 -3.99
N VAL A 88 2.44 12.93 -5.20
CA VAL A 88 3.69 12.37 -5.71
C VAL A 88 4.85 13.27 -5.33
N LYS A 89 6.01 12.68 -5.02
CA LYS A 89 7.21 13.43 -4.63
C LYS A 89 8.49 12.80 -5.18
N LEU A 90 9.41 13.64 -5.63
CA LEU A 90 10.80 13.24 -5.88
C LEU A 90 11.53 13.09 -4.54
N THR A 91 11.76 11.85 -4.13
CA THR A 91 12.43 11.55 -2.85
C THR A 91 13.95 11.42 -3.02
N SER A 92 14.68 11.20 -1.94
CA SER A 92 16.11 10.83 -2.02
C SER A 92 16.34 9.44 -2.65
N PHE A 93 15.27 8.66 -2.84
CA PHE A 93 15.28 7.34 -3.46
C PHE A 93 14.50 7.37 -4.79
N LYS A 94 14.49 6.24 -5.50
CA LYS A 94 13.79 6.10 -6.78
C LYS A 94 12.25 6.07 -6.67
N HIS A 95 11.69 5.89 -5.48
CA HIS A 95 10.24 5.81 -5.30
C HIS A 95 9.61 7.21 -5.30
N THR A 96 8.36 7.27 -5.76
CA THR A 96 7.57 8.50 -5.95
C THR A 96 6.53 8.71 -4.85
N GLY A 97 6.39 7.74 -3.94
CA GLY A 97 5.36 7.73 -2.90
C GLY A 97 4.13 6.92 -3.26
N ILE A 98 3.89 6.67 -4.55
CA ILE A 98 2.74 5.94 -5.06
C ILE A 98 3.23 4.73 -5.87
N PHE A 99 2.51 3.62 -5.77
CA PHE A 99 2.75 2.36 -6.47
C PHE A 99 1.55 2.05 -7.37
N PRO A 100 1.51 2.60 -8.59
CA PRO A 100 0.36 2.51 -9.50
C PRO A 100 -0.11 1.09 -9.79
N GLU A 101 0.80 0.11 -9.77
CA GLU A 101 0.51 -1.32 -9.93
C GLU A 101 -0.52 -1.86 -8.92
N GLN A 102 -0.72 -1.17 -7.79
CA GLN A 102 -1.73 -1.51 -6.78
C GLN A 102 -3.14 -1.07 -7.16
N ALA A 103 -3.36 -0.39 -8.30
CA ALA A 103 -4.67 0.12 -8.71
C ALA A 103 -5.78 -0.95 -8.73
N GLN A 104 -5.46 -2.17 -9.18
CA GLN A 104 -6.39 -3.30 -9.18
C GLN A 104 -6.70 -3.82 -7.77
N ASN A 105 -5.75 -3.70 -6.84
CA ASN A 105 -5.98 -4.00 -5.43
C ASN A 105 -6.78 -2.89 -4.75
N TRP A 106 -6.55 -1.62 -5.08
CA TRP A 106 -7.37 -0.51 -4.57
C TRP A 106 -8.83 -0.64 -5.00
N ALA A 107 -9.09 -0.95 -6.28
CA ALA A 107 -10.44 -1.23 -6.77
C ALA A 107 -11.07 -2.39 -5.99
N TRP A 108 -10.35 -3.50 -5.84
CA TRP A 108 -10.82 -4.66 -5.10
C TRP A 108 -11.12 -4.35 -3.62
N LEU A 109 -10.28 -3.55 -2.95
CA LEU A 109 -10.50 -3.12 -1.57
C LEU A 109 -11.74 -2.23 -1.44
N LYS A 110 -11.95 -1.31 -2.38
CA LYS A 110 -13.15 -0.45 -2.44
C LYS A 110 -14.42 -1.31 -2.50
N ASP A 111 -14.43 -2.31 -3.38
CA ASP A 111 -15.56 -3.23 -3.53
C ASP A 111 -15.78 -4.08 -2.27
N ARG A 112 -14.71 -4.69 -1.71
CA ARG A 112 -14.84 -5.53 -0.51
C ARG A 112 -15.31 -4.76 0.71
N VAL A 113 -14.84 -3.54 0.90
CA VAL A 113 -15.33 -2.68 1.98
C VAL A 113 -16.79 -2.29 1.74
N HIS A 114 -17.19 -2.00 0.50
CA HIS A 114 -18.58 -1.70 0.17
C HIS A 114 -19.50 -2.89 0.48
N ASP A 115 -19.12 -4.09 0.04
CA ASP A 115 -19.86 -5.33 0.31
C ASP A 115 -20.00 -5.57 1.82
N ALA A 116 -18.88 -5.52 2.56
CA ALA A 116 -18.87 -5.70 4.01
C ALA A 116 -19.72 -4.64 4.74
N LYS A 117 -19.68 -3.39 4.30
CA LYS A 117 -20.50 -2.30 4.87
C LYS A 117 -22.00 -2.55 4.66
N ASN A 118 -22.39 -3.13 3.52
CA ASN A 118 -23.78 -3.41 3.21
C ASN A 118 -24.30 -4.68 3.91
N SER A 119 -23.42 -5.65 4.18
CA SER A 119 -23.81 -6.91 4.82
C SER A 119 -23.75 -6.86 6.35
N MET A 120 -22.88 -6.03 6.92
CA MET A 120 -22.69 -5.91 8.37
C MET A 120 -23.61 -4.87 8.99
N SER A 121 -24.12 -5.13 10.19
CA SER A 121 -24.91 -4.18 10.99
C SER A 121 -24.06 -3.08 11.66
N ARG A 122 -22.76 -3.05 11.39
CA ARG A 122 -21.77 -2.13 11.95
C ARG A 122 -20.76 -1.73 10.89
N THR A 123 -20.00 -0.67 11.14
CA THR A 123 -18.88 -0.28 10.27
C THR A 123 -17.83 -1.41 10.19
N PRO A 124 -17.33 -1.75 9.00
CA PRO A 124 -16.24 -2.71 8.86
C PRO A 124 -14.91 -2.11 9.35
N LYS A 125 -14.13 -2.90 10.07
CA LYS A 125 -12.81 -2.51 10.58
C LYS A 125 -11.71 -3.07 9.68
N VAL A 126 -10.82 -2.22 9.20
CA VAL A 126 -9.71 -2.61 8.32
C VAL A 126 -8.37 -2.31 8.99
N LEU A 127 -7.49 -3.31 9.05
CA LEU A 127 -6.11 -3.14 9.47
C LEU A 127 -5.22 -3.03 8.23
N ASN A 128 -4.39 -1.99 8.15
CA ASN A 128 -3.36 -1.85 7.14
C ASN A 128 -1.98 -1.75 7.81
N LEU A 129 -1.16 -2.78 7.64
CA LEU A 129 0.19 -2.85 8.19
C LEU A 129 1.22 -2.59 7.09
N PHE A 130 2.31 -1.91 7.47
CA PHE A 130 3.29 -1.36 6.52
C PHE A 130 2.60 -0.39 5.55
N GLY A 131 1.71 0.45 6.09
CA GLY A 131 0.75 1.21 5.30
C GLY A 131 1.36 2.32 4.44
N TYR A 132 2.64 2.64 4.61
CA TYR A 132 3.40 3.59 3.83
C TYR A 132 2.71 4.96 3.68
N THR A 133 2.47 5.42 2.45
CA THR A 133 1.80 6.70 2.15
C THR A 133 0.28 6.63 2.23
N GLY A 134 -0.26 5.50 2.67
CA GLY A 134 -1.65 5.37 3.11
C GLY A 134 -2.70 5.21 2.01
N VAL A 135 -2.34 4.97 0.75
CA VAL A 135 -3.33 4.88 -0.35
C VAL A 135 -4.41 3.83 -0.07
N ALA A 136 -4.02 2.60 0.30
CA ALA A 136 -4.98 1.55 0.62
C ALA A 136 -5.87 1.91 1.82
N SER A 137 -5.32 2.60 2.83
CA SER A 137 -6.09 3.09 3.98
C SER A 137 -7.12 4.14 3.58
N ILE A 138 -6.73 5.08 2.70
CA ILE A 138 -7.62 6.14 2.21
C ILE A 138 -8.74 5.53 1.38
N VAL A 139 -8.43 4.61 0.48
CA VAL A 139 -9.43 3.91 -0.35
C VAL A 139 -10.43 3.14 0.52
N SER A 140 -9.95 2.39 1.51
CA SER A 140 -10.84 1.68 2.44
C SER A 140 -11.70 2.64 3.28
N ALA A 141 -11.14 3.77 3.74
CA ALA A 141 -11.90 4.76 4.48
C ALA A 141 -12.94 5.48 3.60
N GLN A 142 -12.60 5.85 2.36
CA GLN A 142 -13.57 6.44 1.41
C GLN A 142 -14.72 5.47 1.11
N ALA A 143 -14.46 4.16 1.08
CA ALA A 143 -15.50 3.13 0.95
C ALA A 143 -16.36 2.95 2.23
N GLY A 144 -15.93 3.52 3.36
CA GLY A 144 -16.69 3.60 4.60
C GLY A 144 -16.17 2.73 5.74
N ALA A 145 -14.97 2.17 5.64
CA ALA A 145 -14.36 1.44 6.75
C ALA A 145 -13.83 2.36 7.86
N GLU A 146 -13.70 1.79 9.06
CA GLU A 146 -12.81 2.30 10.11
C GLU A 146 -11.43 1.68 9.94
N VAL A 147 -10.41 2.48 9.66
CA VAL A 147 -9.09 1.98 9.31
C VAL A 147 -8.11 2.19 10.46
N THR A 148 -7.38 1.13 10.84
CA THR A 148 -6.15 1.25 11.62
C THR A 148 -4.96 1.12 10.68
N HIS A 149 -4.19 2.20 10.55
CA HIS A 149 -3.01 2.28 9.70
C HIS A 149 -1.76 2.22 10.59
N VAL A 150 -0.88 1.27 10.33
CA VAL A 150 0.35 1.06 11.11
C VAL A 150 1.56 1.15 10.19
N ASP A 151 2.50 2.02 10.53
CA ASP A 151 3.78 2.12 9.85
C ASP A 151 4.89 2.52 10.85
N ALA A 152 6.09 1.97 10.68
CA ALA A 152 7.22 2.24 11.56
C ALA A 152 7.94 3.56 11.25
N SER A 153 7.63 4.19 10.11
CA SER A 153 8.26 5.42 9.64
C SER A 153 7.38 6.65 9.90
N LYS A 154 7.87 7.55 10.77
CA LYS A 154 7.24 8.87 11.00
C LYS A 154 7.11 9.67 9.70
N GLN A 155 8.04 9.52 8.76
CA GLN A 155 7.99 10.18 7.46
C GLN A 155 6.84 9.63 6.61
N SER A 156 6.66 8.30 6.59
CA SER A 156 5.54 7.65 5.90
C SER A 156 4.20 8.12 6.45
N LEU A 157 4.04 8.11 7.78
CA LEU A 157 2.81 8.59 8.43
C LEU A 157 2.52 10.07 8.13
N THR A 158 3.54 10.92 8.16
CA THR A 158 3.39 12.34 7.81
C THR A 158 2.87 12.49 6.37
N TRP A 159 3.36 11.67 5.44
CA TRP A 159 2.88 11.67 4.06
C TRP A 159 1.47 11.08 3.95
N ALA A 160 1.18 10.02 4.68
CA ALA A 160 -0.14 9.40 4.71
C ALA A 160 -1.22 10.36 5.23
N HIS A 161 -0.90 11.19 6.23
CA HIS A 161 -1.78 12.28 6.66
C HIS A 161 -2.03 13.30 5.55
N LYS A 162 -0.97 13.78 4.87
CA LYS A 162 -1.15 14.72 3.75
C LYS A 162 -2.01 14.15 2.63
N ASN A 163 -1.86 12.86 2.32
CA ASN A 163 -2.69 12.19 1.31
C ASN A 163 -4.15 12.06 1.77
N ALA A 164 -4.40 11.74 3.05
CA ALA A 164 -5.76 11.69 3.58
C ALA A 164 -6.44 13.07 3.56
N ASP A 165 -5.72 14.12 3.96
CA ASP A 165 -6.20 15.51 3.87
C ASP A 165 -6.52 15.88 2.41
N ALA A 166 -5.63 15.56 1.47
CA ALA A 166 -5.86 15.81 0.04
C ALA A 166 -7.09 15.05 -0.50
N SER A 167 -7.35 13.85 0.01
CA SER A 167 -8.50 13.00 -0.34
C SER A 167 -9.78 13.31 0.45
N GLY A 168 -9.76 14.29 1.36
CA GLY A 168 -10.91 14.64 2.18
C GLY A 168 -11.31 13.56 3.20
N VAL A 169 -10.39 12.68 3.59
CA VAL A 169 -10.63 11.62 4.58
C VAL A 169 -10.25 12.13 5.98
N GLY A 170 -11.20 12.07 6.91
CA GLY A 170 -11.01 12.53 8.29
C GLY A 170 -9.97 11.70 9.04
N VAL A 171 -8.99 12.38 9.63
CA VAL A 171 -8.01 11.76 10.54
C VAL A 171 -8.67 11.52 11.90
N GLY A 172 -8.78 10.25 12.32
CA GLY A 172 -9.28 9.89 13.64
C GLY A 172 -8.32 10.33 14.76
N ALA A 173 -8.82 10.45 15.99
CA ALA A 173 -8.06 10.98 17.13
C ALA A 173 -6.66 10.35 17.29
N LYS A 174 -5.64 11.18 17.52
CA LYS A 174 -4.26 10.75 17.80
C LYS A 174 -4.18 10.15 19.21
N GLU A 175 -3.74 8.90 19.35
CA GLU A 175 -3.34 8.37 20.66
C GLU A 175 -1.99 8.94 21.07
N LYS A 176 -1.90 9.41 22.33
CA LYS A 176 -0.65 9.85 22.96
C LYS A 176 0.31 8.67 23.05
N SER A 177 1.49 8.79 22.44
CA SER A 177 2.64 7.96 22.81
C SER A 177 2.96 8.18 24.30
N SER A 178 3.32 7.11 25.01
CA SER A 178 3.60 7.06 26.47
C SER A 178 4.36 8.29 27.04
N PRO A 179 4.10 8.68 28.31
CA PRO A 179 4.47 9.99 28.85
C PRO A 179 5.96 10.07 29.20
N GLY A 180 6.61 11.16 28.76
CA GLY A 180 7.99 11.46 29.13
C GLY A 180 8.60 12.64 28.35
N ALA A 181 7.93 13.80 28.31
CA ALA A 181 8.53 15.11 28.06
C ALA A 181 7.45 16.21 28.24
N GLU A 182 7.53 16.95 29.34
CA GLU A 182 6.78 18.20 29.53
C GLU A 182 7.45 19.36 28.79
N HIS A 183 6.69 20.12 28.00
CA HIS A 183 6.49 21.58 28.14
C HIS A 183 5.73 22.13 26.92
N GLY A 184 4.71 22.96 27.18
CA GLY A 184 4.17 23.94 26.22
C GLY A 184 2.74 23.70 25.78
N ALA A 185 1.81 24.44 26.37
CA ALA A 185 0.37 24.37 26.18
C ALA A 185 -0.14 24.84 24.81
N LEU A 186 -1.15 24.15 24.29
CA LEU A 186 -2.38 24.77 23.75
C LEU A 186 -3.49 23.70 23.70
N GLY A 187 -4.50 23.89 24.54
CA GLY A 187 -5.62 22.97 24.67
C GLY A 187 -6.72 23.23 23.64
N ALA A 188 -7.35 22.15 23.19
CA ALA A 188 -8.77 22.11 22.87
C ALA A 188 -9.26 20.65 22.94
N VAL A 189 -10.06 20.39 23.97
CA VAL A 189 -11.12 19.37 24.17
C VAL A 189 -11.03 18.06 23.37
N LEU A 190 -10.64 17.00 24.09
CA LEU A 190 -10.92 15.61 23.73
C LEU A 190 -12.33 15.25 24.22
N SER A 191 -13.26 14.99 23.29
CA SER A 191 -14.41 14.12 23.60
C SER A 191 -14.06 12.71 23.12
N ALA A 192 -13.95 11.78 24.06
CA ALA A 192 -13.93 10.36 23.76
C ALA A 192 -15.33 9.94 23.30
N ASP A 193 -15.66 10.20 22.04
CA ASP A 193 -16.75 9.51 21.36
C ASP A 193 -16.68 9.64 19.84
N SER A 194 -17.05 8.56 19.15
CA SER A 194 -17.16 8.34 17.69
C SER A 194 -15.88 7.99 16.90
N GLN A 195 -15.59 6.69 16.89
CA GLN A 195 -15.27 5.95 15.66
C GLN A 195 -16.26 6.37 14.56
N LYS A 196 -15.84 7.23 13.63
CA LYS A 196 -16.68 7.68 12.51
C LYS A 196 -16.45 6.77 11.30
N PRO A 197 -17.50 6.32 10.59
CA PRO A 197 -17.36 5.69 9.30
C PRO A 197 -16.48 6.54 8.37
N GLY A 198 -15.51 5.90 7.72
CA GLY A 198 -14.54 6.59 6.86
C GLY A 198 -13.48 7.39 7.59
N SER A 199 -13.03 6.91 8.76
CA SER A 199 -11.92 7.49 9.52
C SER A 199 -10.67 6.60 9.49
N ILE A 200 -9.50 7.22 9.66
CA ILE A 200 -8.20 6.51 9.76
C ILE A 200 -7.52 6.84 11.09
N ARG A 201 -7.20 5.81 11.88
CA ARG A 201 -6.32 5.86 13.05
C ARG A 201 -4.89 5.52 12.63
N TYR A 202 -3.97 6.46 12.77
CA TYR A 202 -2.55 6.28 12.42
C TYR A 202 -1.72 5.92 13.65
N LEU A 203 -0.90 4.87 13.54
CA LEU A 203 -0.04 4.38 14.61
C LEU A 203 1.41 4.29 14.12
N LEU A 204 2.31 4.98 14.84
CA LEU A 204 3.76 4.84 14.68
C LEU A 204 4.23 3.63 15.46
N ASP A 205 4.33 2.49 14.79
CA ASP A 205 4.57 1.21 15.44
C ASP A 205 5.23 0.19 14.53
N ASP A 206 5.85 -0.81 15.15
CA ASP A 206 6.28 -2.03 14.47
C ASP A 206 5.06 -2.95 14.25
N ALA A 207 4.89 -3.45 13.04
CA ALA A 207 3.73 -4.27 12.66
C ALA A 207 3.59 -5.52 13.53
N LEU A 208 4.69 -6.24 13.79
CA LEU A 208 4.67 -7.46 14.59
C LEU A 208 4.35 -7.17 16.06
N SER A 209 4.95 -6.11 16.60
CA SER A 209 4.75 -5.66 17.98
C SER A 209 3.33 -5.15 18.21
N PHE A 210 2.78 -4.41 17.26
CA PHE A 210 1.38 -3.99 17.24
C PHE A 210 0.47 -5.22 17.23
N SER A 211 0.63 -6.15 16.29
CA SER A 211 -0.24 -7.33 16.16
C SER A 211 -0.25 -8.17 17.43
N LYS A 212 0.92 -8.37 18.08
CA LYS A 212 1.00 -9.05 19.39
C LYS A 212 0.16 -8.39 20.46
N ARG A 213 0.16 -7.05 20.52
CA ARG A 213 -0.65 -6.31 21.49
C ARG A 213 -2.13 -6.34 21.13
N ALA A 214 -2.47 -6.20 19.86
CA ALA A 214 -3.85 -6.27 19.36
C ALA A 214 -4.49 -7.63 19.71
N VAL A 215 -3.76 -8.74 19.50
CA VAL A 215 -4.21 -10.09 19.90
C VAL A 215 -4.47 -10.15 21.40
N ARG A 216 -3.53 -9.69 22.24
CA ARG A 216 -3.70 -9.65 23.70
C ARG A 216 -4.89 -8.81 24.17
N ARG A 217 -5.24 -7.76 23.42
CA ARG A 217 -6.40 -6.90 23.69
C ARG A 217 -7.71 -7.48 23.16
N GLY A 218 -7.67 -8.61 22.46
CA GLY A 218 -8.84 -9.19 21.82
C GLY A 218 -9.37 -8.36 20.65
N GLU A 219 -8.52 -7.55 20.01
CA GLU A 219 -8.93 -6.78 18.83
C GLU A 219 -9.28 -7.72 17.66
N ARG A 220 -10.19 -7.27 16.79
CA ARG A 220 -10.63 -8.00 15.61
C ARG A 220 -10.87 -7.05 14.44
N TYR A 221 -10.61 -7.54 13.24
CA TYR A 221 -10.71 -6.81 11.99
C TYR A 221 -11.47 -7.63 10.94
N ASP A 222 -12.18 -6.94 10.05
CA ASP A 222 -12.91 -7.54 8.93
C ASP A 222 -12.07 -7.58 7.66
N GLY A 223 -11.19 -6.59 7.50
CA GLY A 223 -10.21 -6.54 6.43
C GLY A 223 -8.79 -6.45 6.97
N ILE A 224 -7.85 -7.20 6.40
CA ILE A 224 -6.43 -7.06 6.70
C ILE A 224 -5.65 -6.85 5.40
N ILE A 225 -4.79 -5.84 5.40
CA ILE A 225 -3.89 -5.46 4.30
C ILE A 225 -2.46 -5.49 4.84
N LEU A 226 -1.55 -6.13 4.11
CA LEU A 226 -0.15 -6.27 4.46
C LEU A 226 0.75 -5.97 3.26
N ASP A 227 1.72 -5.07 3.44
CA ASP A 227 2.74 -4.78 2.42
C ASP A 227 4.18 -4.82 2.99
N PRO A 228 4.65 -5.99 3.45
CA PRO A 228 5.91 -6.09 4.17
C PRO A 228 7.11 -5.89 3.23
N PRO A 229 8.15 -5.15 3.67
CA PRO A 229 9.41 -5.10 2.93
C PRO A 229 10.18 -6.43 3.08
N ALA A 230 11.17 -6.69 2.21
CA ALA A 230 12.07 -7.84 2.40
C ALA A 230 12.85 -7.74 3.72
N PHE A 231 13.34 -6.52 3.99
CA PHE A 231 14.10 -6.15 5.17
C PHE A 231 13.67 -4.77 5.65
N GLY A 232 13.59 -4.57 6.97
CA GLY A 232 13.19 -3.30 7.54
C GLY A 232 13.58 -3.15 9.01
N ARG A 233 13.21 -2.00 9.57
CA ARG A 233 13.33 -1.74 11.01
C ARG A 233 12.02 -1.19 11.56
N GLY A 234 11.64 -1.67 12.74
CA GLY A 234 10.51 -1.18 13.51
C GLY A 234 10.78 0.19 14.15
N ALA A 235 9.73 0.80 14.71
CA ALA A 235 9.78 2.15 15.27
C ALA A 235 10.76 2.29 16.46
N LYS A 236 11.11 1.19 17.14
CA LYS A 236 12.07 1.14 18.24
C LYS A 236 13.35 0.38 17.86
N GLY A 237 13.58 0.14 16.57
CA GLY A 237 14.77 -0.52 16.05
C GLY A 237 14.66 -2.03 15.92
N GLU A 238 13.48 -2.62 16.12
CA GLU A 238 13.20 -4.03 15.88
C GLU A 238 13.61 -4.42 14.46
N VAL A 239 14.23 -5.59 14.27
CA VAL A 239 14.68 -6.01 12.94
C VAL A 239 13.59 -6.84 12.26
N TRP A 240 13.25 -6.47 11.02
CA TRP A 240 12.34 -7.22 10.16
C TRP A 240 13.11 -7.94 9.05
N HIS A 241 12.92 -9.24 8.95
CA HIS A 241 13.31 -10.11 7.85
C HIS A 241 12.10 -10.93 7.42
N ILE A 242 11.70 -10.81 6.16
CA ILE A 242 10.46 -11.40 5.68
C ILE A 242 10.40 -12.93 5.89
N GLU A 243 11.51 -13.65 5.69
CA GLU A 243 11.60 -15.11 5.82
C GLU A 243 11.37 -15.59 7.25
N LYS A 244 11.77 -14.77 8.24
CA LYS A 244 11.67 -15.09 9.67
C LYS A 244 10.38 -14.58 10.29
N ASN A 245 9.96 -13.39 9.89
CA ASN A 245 8.93 -12.64 10.59
C ASN A 245 7.55 -12.74 9.93
N LEU A 246 7.47 -12.93 8.60
CA LEU A 246 6.17 -13.04 7.92
C LEU A 246 5.34 -14.23 8.42
N PRO A 247 5.88 -15.47 8.57
CA PRO A 247 5.09 -16.58 9.09
C PRO A 247 4.51 -16.28 10.48
N ILE A 248 5.32 -15.73 11.38
CA ILE A 248 4.89 -15.36 12.75
C ILE A 248 3.80 -14.28 12.69
N LEU A 249 3.96 -13.29 11.82
CA LEU A 249 2.98 -12.24 11.65
C LEU A 249 1.65 -12.80 11.15
N LEU A 250 1.66 -13.68 10.14
CA LEU A 250 0.43 -14.24 9.58
C LEU A 250 -0.37 -15.05 10.61
N GLU A 251 0.28 -15.79 11.51
CA GLU A 251 -0.42 -16.47 12.61
C GLU A 251 -1.18 -15.48 13.51
N LEU A 252 -0.54 -14.35 13.87
CA LEU A 252 -1.21 -13.28 14.63
C LEU A 252 -2.35 -12.65 13.82
N LEU A 253 -2.19 -12.48 12.51
CA LEU A 253 -3.23 -11.92 11.66
C LEU A 253 -4.42 -12.88 11.49
N ASN A 254 -4.18 -14.19 11.52
CA ASN A 254 -5.24 -15.19 11.54
C ASN A 254 -6.08 -15.10 12.81
N GLU A 255 -5.46 -14.80 13.96
CA GLU A 255 -6.19 -14.52 15.21
C GLU A 255 -6.95 -13.18 15.19
N LEU A 256 -6.44 -12.20 14.44
CA LEU A 256 -7.02 -10.85 14.33
C LEU A 256 -8.14 -10.75 13.29
N LEU A 257 -8.13 -11.59 12.25
CA LEU A 257 -9.14 -11.58 11.20
C LEU A 257 -10.41 -12.29 11.70
N ASN A 258 -11.55 -11.61 11.63
CA ASN A 258 -12.84 -12.24 11.90
C ASN A 258 -13.08 -13.43 10.96
N ASP A 259 -13.68 -14.50 11.45
CA ASP A 259 -14.08 -15.67 10.65
C ASP A 259 -15.56 -15.60 10.28
N THR A 260 -15.94 -14.51 9.61
CA THR A 260 -17.33 -14.23 9.19
C THR A 260 -17.41 -13.96 7.69
N PRO A 261 -18.61 -14.04 7.09
CA PRO A 261 -18.88 -13.47 5.78
C PRO A 261 -18.28 -12.08 5.55
N ASP A 262 -17.88 -11.83 4.31
CA ASP A 262 -17.36 -10.57 3.77
C ASP A 262 -16.08 -10.07 4.43
N THR A 263 -15.40 -10.94 5.17
CA THR A 263 -14.05 -10.69 5.65
C THR A 263 -13.03 -10.94 4.55
N PHE A 264 -11.96 -10.17 4.52
CA PHE A 264 -11.01 -10.20 3.41
C PHE A 264 -9.56 -9.97 3.87
N PHE A 265 -8.64 -10.47 3.06
CA PHE A 265 -7.21 -10.42 3.32
C PHE A 265 -6.46 -10.11 2.03
N LEU A 266 -5.44 -9.25 2.11
CA LEU A 266 -4.52 -8.93 1.03
C LEU A 266 -3.09 -8.89 1.57
N LEU A 267 -2.21 -9.68 0.95
CA LEU A 267 -0.77 -9.66 1.12
C LEU A 267 -0.10 -9.28 -0.18
N ASN A 268 0.71 -8.23 -0.16
CA ASN A 268 1.58 -7.84 -1.27
C ASN A 268 3.03 -8.27 -1.00
N GLY A 269 3.85 -8.31 -2.05
CA GLY A 269 5.28 -8.55 -1.94
C GLY A 269 6.05 -7.88 -3.07
N TYR A 270 7.12 -7.15 -2.72
CA TYR A 270 7.95 -6.39 -3.66
C TYR A 270 9.41 -6.86 -3.71
N ALA A 271 9.77 -7.79 -2.84
CA ALA A 271 11.11 -8.32 -2.78
C ALA A 271 11.39 -9.21 -4.00
N SER A 272 12.42 -8.87 -4.77
CA SER A 272 12.88 -9.70 -5.88
C SER A 272 13.27 -11.09 -5.39
N GLY A 273 12.83 -12.14 -6.11
CA GLY A 273 13.21 -13.53 -5.84
C GLY A 273 12.10 -14.39 -5.22
N TYR A 274 10.97 -13.80 -4.81
CA TYR A 274 9.81 -14.57 -4.36
C TYR A 274 8.84 -14.84 -5.51
N ALA A 275 8.50 -16.11 -5.69
CA ALA A 275 7.40 -16.49 -6.56
C ALA A 275 6.05 -16.24 -5.86
N PRO A 276 4.99 -15.79 -6.57
CA PRO A 276 3.64 -15.66 -6.02
C PRO A 276 3.15 -16.92 -5.29
N LYS A 277 3.52 -18.09 -5.81
CA LYS A 277 3.15 -19.39 -5.25
C LYS A 277 3.66 -19.60 -3.83
N SER A 278 4.85 -19.11 -3.49
CA SER A 278 5.41 -19.24 -2.15
C SER A 278 4.59 -18.48 -1.11
N PHE A 279 4.15 -17.27 -1.44
CA PHE A 279 3.28 -16.49 -0.56
C PHE A 279 1.89 -17.13 -0.47
N MET A 280 1.36 -17.63 -1.59
CA MET A 280 0.07 -18.29 -1.62
C MET A 280 0.04 -19.49 -0.69
N GLN A 281 1.05 -20.38 -0.76
CA GLN A 281 1.12 -21.58 0.08
C GLN A 281 1.20 -21.23 1.56
N LEU A 282 1.94 -20.18 1.91
CA LEU A 282 2.01 -19.70 3.28
C LEU A 282 0.63 -19.22 3.78
N VAL A 283 -0.05 -18.37 3.00
CA VAL A 283 -1.39 -17.86 3.36
C VAL A 283 -2.41 -19.01 3.43
N GLU A 284 -2.38 -19.94 2.47
CA GLU A 284 -3.25 -21.12 2.45
C GLU A 284 -3.06 -21.98 3.71
N SER A 285 -1.80 -22.22 4.13
CA SER A 285 -1.51 -23.02 5.32
C SER A 285 -1.94 -22.36 6.63
N THR A 286 -1.83 -21.04 6.74
CA THR A 286 -2.16 -20.29 7.96
C THR A 286 -3.67 -20.06 8.10
N PHE A 287 -4.33 -19.58 7.05
CA PHE A 287 -5.76 -19.24 7.09
C PHE A 287 -6.69 -20.40 6.76
N LYS A 288 -6.15 -21.55 6.30
CA LYS A 288 -6.92 -22.75 5.91
C LYS A 288 -8.04 -22.44 4.90
N ASN A 289 -7.81 -21.47 4.02
CA ASN A 289 -8.75 -21.03 3.01
C ASN A 289 -8.32 -21.58 1.65
N SER A 290 -9.23 -22.21 0.91
CA SER A 290 -8.96 -22.81 -0.42
C SER A 290 -9.50 -21.98 -1.60
N ASN A 291 -9.84 -20.71 -1.34
CA ASN A 291 -10.35 -19.77 -2.34
C ASN A 291 -9.49 -18.50 -2.45
N LEU A 292 -8.17 -18.68 -2.57
CA LEU A 292 -7.25 -17.56 -2.75
C LEU A 292 -7.14 -17.16 -4.24
N LYS A 293 -6.89 -15.89 -4.48
CA LYS A 293 -6.36 -15.37 -5.74
C LYS A 293 -4.93 -14.92 -5.51
N TYR A 294 -4.03 -15.28 -6.40
CA TYR A 294 -2.63 -14.89 -6.29
C TYR A 294 -2.01 -14.72 -7.67
N GLY A 295 -0.91 -13.99 -7.76
CA GLY A 295 -0.21 -13.77 -9.03
C GLY A 295 0.74 -12.59 -8.97
N GLU A 296 1.12 -12.12 -10.14
CA GLU A 296 1.96 -10.94 -10.29
C GLU A 296 1.12 -9.66 -10.36
N LEU A 297 1.69 -8.58 -9.84
CA LEU A 297 1.25 -7.22 -10.15
C LEU A 297 2.08 -6.74 -11.33
N GLU A 298 1.41 -6.26 -12.36
CA GLU A 298 2.04 -5.84 -13.60
C GLU A 298 1.61 -4.44 -14.01
N ILE A 299 2.44 -3.79 -14.82
CA ILE A 299 2.09 -2.53 -15.46
C ILE A 299 2.25 -2.70 -16.97
N ALA A 300 1.17 -2.48 -17.70
CA ALA A 300 1.19 -2.48 -19.16
C ALA A 300 1.65 -1.12 -19.70
N GLU A 301 2.48 -1.15 -20.74
CA GLU A 301 2.79 0.05 -21.50
C GLU A 301 1.54 0.59 -22.21
N ALA A 302 1.49 1.90 -22.45
CA ALA A 302 0.38 2.56 -23.12
C ALA A 302 0.07 1.97 -24.50
N GLN A 303 1.11 1.59 -25.24
CA GLN A 303 0.99 0.92 -26.55
C GLN A 303 0.63 -0.56 -26.44
N LYS A 304 0.50 -1.10 -25.21
CA LYS A 304 0.18 -2.50 -24.89
C LYS A 304 1.07 -3.54 -25.55
N THR A 305 2.30 -3.17 -25.87
CA THR A 305 3.30 -4.04 -26.50
C THR A 305 4.00 -4.92 -25.46
N ARG A 306 4.19 -4.41 -24.24
CA ARG A 306 4.89 -5.09 -23.14
C ARG A 306 4.23 -4.83 -21.79
N VAL A 307 4.54 -5.71 -20.84
CA VAL A 307 4.19 -5.60 -19.43
C VAL A 307 5.47 -5.65 -18.59
N ILE A 308 5.50 -4.89 -17.50
CA ILE A 308 6.59 -4.92 -16.52
C ILE A 308 6.08 -5.56 -15.22
N PRO A 309 6.75 -6.59 -14.69
CA PRO A 309 6.48 -7.11 -13.35
C PRO A 309 6.82 -6.06 -12.29
N ALA A 310 5.88 -5.78 -11.39
CA ALA A 310 6.01 -4.75 -10.36
C ALA A 310 5.90 -5.30 -8.93
N GLY A 311 5.43 -6.53 -8.76
CA GLY A 311 5.34 -7.19 -7.46
C GLY A 311 4.52 -8.48 -7.55
N ILE A 312 4.19 -9.04 -6.39
CA ILE A 312 3.33 -10.22 -6.25
C ILE A 312 2.23 -9.92 -5.25
N TYR A 313 1.13 -10.67 -5.33
CA TYR A 313 0.04 -10.58 -4.36
C TYR A 313 -0.59 -11.93 -4.06
N VAL A 314 -1.23 -12.00 -2.90
CA VAL A 314 -2.17 -13.06 -2.49
C VAL A 314 -3.33 -12.39 -1.79
N ARG A 315 -4.56 -12.71 -2.19
CA ARG A 315 -5.76 -12.19 -1.54
C ARG A 315 -6.87 -13.21 -1.47
N PHE A 316 -7.76 -13.08 -0.51
CA PHE A 316 -9.02 -13.81 -0.48
C PHE A 316 -10.12 -12.95 0.13
N ALA A 317 -11.36 -13.33 -0.13
CA ALA A 317 -12.53 -12.86 0.60
C ALA A 317 -13.38 -14.08 0.97
N ARG A 318 -13.96 -14.07 2.16
CA ARG A 318 -14.97 -15.06 2.56
C ARG A 318 -16.30 -14.58 2.00
N ASN A 319 -16.90 -15.32 1.09
CA ASN A 319 -18.23 -14.95 0.58
C ASN A 319 -19.26 -15.12 1.69
N SER A 320 -20.27 -14.25 1.73
CA SER A 320 -21.54 -14.57 2.37
C SER A 320 -22.00 -15.93 1.86
N LYS A 321 -22.30 -16.88 2.78
CA LYS A 321 -23.03 -18.09 2.39
C LYS A 321 -24.28 -17.60 1.68
N SER A 322 -24.37 -17.85 0.37
CA SER A 322 -25.62 -17.73 -0.36
C SER A 322 -26.60 -18.65 0.34
N SER A 323 -27.53 -18.06 1.08
CA SER A 323 -28.71 -18.71 1.64
C SER A 323 -29.55 -19.32 0.53
#